data_AF-A0A9C6SVF0-F1
#
_entry.id   AF-A0A9C6SVF0-F1
#
_cell.length_a   1.000
_cell.length_b   1.000
_cell.length_c   1.000
_cell.angle_alpha   90.00
_cell.angle_beta   90.00
_cell.angle_gamma   90.00
#
_symmetry.space_group_name_H-M   'P 1'
#
loop_
_entity.id
_entity.type
_entity.pdbx_description
1 polymer ?
#
loop_
_entity_poly.entity_id
_entity_poly.type
_entity_poly.pdbx_seq_one_letter_code
_entity_poly.pdbx_strand_id
1 'polypeptide(L)'
;MLVKRKEKKTYGTKKIIEGKFKPGDSCVIIEDMLVTGNSIMETADILTREGLKVTEAIVVIDAEHSGTMTLKKHGISTKKLYSTAELWSYICNYYKYDSETFRDVCSYICKDLWSYIFRDRRLRTPFHIRAEKCKNAIGSKLFHLMESKQSTICLAADLTKADAVIELADLVGPHIVLLKTHVDILEDFSDNFIRRLKELAKKHNFLLMEDRKFADIGNTVCLQYEKGIYKIAQWADVVTVHAITGQSIIDGIKNSLKGISEPRGLFVLVEMPTKGALTIGDYVENALSIAENSDVVAGVVSQSHVYPIPEHIQLTPGVDILKSSDDVGQQCNTPESIVVKSGADLALVGRGITEAEDKLAATLKYKEELWAAYIKRITL
;
A
#
# COMPACT_ATOMS: atom_id res chain seq x y z
N MET A 1 42.41 7.06 -19.51
CA MET A 1 42.03 6.73 -18.12
C MET A 1 42.57 7.80 -17.20
N LEU A 2 41.71 8.39 -16.38
CA LEU A 2 42.09 9.37 -15.36
C LEU A 2 42.04 8.69 -14.00
N VAL A 3 42.99 8.97 -13.13
CA VAL A 3 43.03 8.40 -11.77
C VAL A 3 43.05 9.54 -10.75
N LYS A 4 42.06 9.54 -9.84
CA LYS A 4 41.99 10.45 -8.69
C LYS A 4 42.93 9.93 -7.60
N ARG A 5 43.89 10.76 -7.16
CA ARG A 5 44.78 10.41 -6.04
C ARG A 5 44.09 10.69 -4.69
N LYS A 6 44.43 9.89 -3.68
CA LYS A 6 43.95 10.10 -2.29
C LYS A 6 44.55 11.36 -1.62
N GLU A 7 45.74 11.78 -2.02
CA GLU A 7 46.42 12.97 -1.47
C GLU A 7 47.10 13.82 -2.56
N LYS A 8 47.18 15.14 -2.35
CA LYS A 8 47.89 16.09 -3.25
C LYS A 8 49.41 15.86 -3.17
N LYS A 9 50.11 15.93 -4.31
CA LYS A 9 51.58 15.93 -4.32
C LYS A 9 52.11 17.16 -3.55
N THR A 10 53.05 16.94 -2.63
CA THR A 10 53.76 17.99 -1.88
C THR A 10 54.81 18.73 -2.73
N TYR A 11 55.28 18.12 -3.83
CA TYR A 11 56.20 18.73 -4.81
C TYR A 11 55.75 18.46 -6.27
N GLY A 12 56.04 19.39 -7.19
CA GLY A 12 55.59 19.36 -8.59
C GLY A 12 54.25 20.09 -8.84
N THR A 13 53.53 19.77 -9.93
CA THR A 13 52.32 20.49 -10.41
C THR A 13 51.10 20.46 -9.49
N LYS A 14 51.18 19.86 -8.28
CA LYS A 14 50.11 19.76 -7.26
C LYS A 14 48.75 19.21 -7.75
N LYS A 15 48.70 18.54 -8.90
CA LYS A 15 47.46 18.00 -9.49
C LYS A 15 46.92 16.80 -8.72
N ILE A 16 45.59 16.78 -8.51
CA ILE A 16 44.85 15.65 -7.88
C ILE A 16 44.56 14.52 -8.90
N ILE A 17 44.49 14.86 -10.18
CA ILE A 17 44.14 13.93 -11.26
C ILE A 17 45.38 13.61 -12.08
N GLU A 18 45.66 12.32 -12.27
CA GLU A 18 46.71 11.82 -13.16
C GLU A 18 46.10 11.29 -14.47
N GLY A 19 46.69 11.67 -15.60
CA GLY A 19 46.27 11.27 -16.93
C GLY A 19 46.43 12.39 -17.97
N LYS A 20 46.17 12.06 -19.24
CA LYS A 20 46.17 13.02 -20.36
C LYS A 20 44.73 13.43 -20.66
N PHE A 21 44.45 14.73 -20.59
CA PHE A 21 43.16 15.31 -20.91
C PHE A 21 43.32 16.78 -21.34
N LYS A 22 42.31 17.32 -22.01
CA LYS A 22 42.19 18.73 -22.37
C LYS A 22 40.91 19.32 -21.77
N PRO A 23 40.90 20.63 -21.43
CA PRO A 23 39.66 21.30 -21.06
C PRO A 23 38.61 21.16 -22.17
N GLY A 24 37.38 20.84 -21.79
CA GLY A 24 36.26 20.57 -22.67
C GLY A 24 36.04 19.09 -23.00
N ASP A 25 37.00 18.21 -22.71
CA ASP A 25 36.84 16.76 -22.91
C ASP A 25 35.70 16.22 -22.04
N SER A 26 34.95 15.25 -22.59
CA SER A 26 33.91 14.53 -21.84
C SER A 26 34.52 13.41 -21.02
N CYS A 27 34.03 13.22 -19.80
CA CYS A 27 34.54 12.23 -18.87
C CYS A 27 33.37 11.43 -18.26
N VAL A 28 33.50 10.11 -18.29
CA VAL A 28 32.60 9.16 -17.61
C VAL A 28 33.29 8.66 -16.36
N ILE A 29 32.58 8.70 -15.23
CA ILE A 29 33.05 8.11 -13.97
C ILE A 29 32.66 6.63 -13.95
N ILE A 30 33.59 5.76 -13.58
CA ILE A 30 33.33 4.34 -13.36
C ILE A 30 33.61 4.03 -11.90
N GLU A 31 32.60 3.52 -11.18
CA GLU A 31 32.70 3.16 -9.77
C GLU A 31 32.13 1.76 -9.52
N ASP A 32 32.61 1.09 -8.48
CA ASP A 32 32.19 -0.26 -8.14
C ASP A 32 30.77 -0.27 -7.54
N MET A 33 30.48 0.63 -6.60
CA MET A 33 29.22 0.66 -5.89
C MET A 33 28.66 2.07 -5.72
N LEU A 34 27.37 2.23 -6.03
CA LEU A 34 26.63 3.47 -5.79
C LEU A 34 25.75 3.32 -4.55
N VAL A 35 26.04 4.11 -3.52
CA VAL A 35 25.19 4.19 -2.31
C VAL A 35 24.46 5.53 -2.25
N THR A 36 25.09 6.58 -1.71
CA THR A 36 24.49 7.93 -1.61
C THR A 36 24.82 8.85 -2.78
N GLY A 37 25.82 8.49 -3.59
CA GLY A 37 26.34 9.29 -4.70
C GLY A 37 27.44 10.30 -4.33
N ASN A 38 27.80 10.43 -3.06
CA ASN A 38 28.77 11.45 -2.60
C ASN A 38 30.17 11.29 -3.18
N SER A 39 30.71 10.06 -3.25
CA SER A 39 32.05 9.77 -3.80
C SER A 39 32.17 10.20 -5.28
N ILE A 40 31.13 9.87 -6.07
CA ILE A 40 31.04 10.24 -7.47
C ILE A 40 30.94 11.76 -7.60
N MET A 41 30.12 12.42 -6.77
CA MET A 41 29.98 13.88 -6.78
C MET A 41 31.30 14.60 -6.47
N GLU A 42 32.00 14.20 -5.41
CA GLU A 42 33.30 14.79 -5.08
C GLU A 42 34.30 14.63 -6.24
N THR A 43 34.26 13.49 -6.90
CA THR A 43 35.12 13.22 -8.06
C THR A 43 34.71 14.05 -9.27
N ALA A 44 33.41 14.18 -9.53
CA ALA A 44 32.87 15.01 -10.61
C ALA A 44 33.22 16.50 -10.41
N ASP A 45 33.14 17.00 -9.18
CA ASP A 45 33.51 18.39 -8.85
C ASP A 45 34.98 18.67 -9.14
N ILE A 46 35.87 17.73 -8.77
CA ILE A 46 37.31 17.87 -9.02
C ILE A 46 37.59 17.85 -10.53
N LEU A 47 36.99 16.92 -11.28
CA LEU A 47 37.14 16.81 -12.73
C LEU A 47 36.61 18.07 -13.44
N THR A 48 35.47 18.58 -13.00
CA THR A 48 34.85 19.79 -13.57
C THR A 48 35.71 21.03 -13.33
N ARG A 49 36.35 21.15 -12.15
CA ARG A 49 37.31 22.23 -11.86
C ARG A 49 38.57 22.18 -12.71
N GLU A 50 38.97 20.99 -13.16
CA GLU A 50 40.07 20.82 -14.13
C GLU A 50 39.61 21.03 -15.59
N GLY A 51 38.35 21.42 -15.81
CA GLY A 51 37.79 21.78 -17.11
C GLY A 51 37.16 20.62 -17.88
N LEU A 52 36.93 19.46 -17.26
CA LEU A 52 36.26 18.33 -17.88
C LEU A 52 34.74 18.44 -17.79
N LYS A 53 34.03 17.81 -18.72
CA LYS A 53 32.56 17.69 -18.69
C LYS A 53 32.17 16.31 -18.16
N VAL A 54 31.62 16.26 -16.94
CA VAL A 54 31.12 15.02 -16.34
C VAL A 54 29.61 15.00 -16.42
N THR A 55 29.06 14.16 -17.29
CA THR A 55 27.61 14.06 -17.51
C THR A 55 27.06 12.67 -17.26
N GLU A 56 27.93 11.67 -17.06
CA GLU A 56 27.54 10.28 -16.92
C GLU A 56 28.45 9.53 -15.93
N ALA A 57 27.84 8.62 -15.18
CA ALA A 57 28.53 7.66 -14.33
C ALA A 57 28.02 6.24 -14.63
N ILE A 58 28.95 5.29 -14.70
CA ILE A 58 28.68 3.86 -14.84
C ILE A 58 29.07 3.19 -13.53
N VAL A 59 28.15 2.44 -12.95
CA VAL A 59 28.37 1.74 -11.68
C VAL A 59 28.13 0.25 -11.84
N VAL A 60 28.96 -0.57 -11.19
CA VAL A 60 28.78 -2.03 -11.27
C VAL A 60 27.55 -2.45 -10.47
N ILE A 61 27.41 -1.94 -9.25
CA ILE A 61 26.27 -2.22 -8.37
C ILE A 61 25.63 -0.91 -7.91
N ASP A 62 24.34 -0.74 -8.19
CA ASP A 62 23.52 0.28 -7.53
C ASP A 62 22.90 -0.30 -6.26
N ALA A 63 23.26 0.27 -5.09
CA ALA A 63 22.70 -0.12 -3.81
C ALA A 63 21.25 0.32 -3.61
N GLU A 64 20.63 0.97 -4.60
CA GLU A 64 19.22 1.36 -4.64
C GLU A 64 18.79 2.28 -3.48
N HIS A 65 19.75 3.03 -2.94
CA HIS A 65 19.52 4.12 -1.99
C HIS A 65 19.26 5.44 -2.77
N SER A 66 19.66 6.59 -2.20
CA SER A 66 19.46 7.91 -2.80
C SER A 66 20.42 8.25 -3.95
N GLY A 67 21.44 7.42 -4.22
CA GLY A 67 22.56 7.75 -5.12
C GLY A 67 22.17 8.18 -6.53
N THR A 68 21.33 7.42 -7.23
CA THR A 68 20.88 7.76 -8.59
C THR A 68 20.10 9.09 -8.62
N MET A 69 19.26 9.35 -7.61
CA MET A 69 18.56 10.64 -7.49
C MET A 69 19.50 11.80 -7.20
N THR A 70 20.48 11.60 -6.31
CA THR A 70 21.50 12.60 -5.97
C THR A 70 22.29 13.02 -7.21
N LEU A 71 22.77 12.06 -8.01
CA LEU A 71 23.56 12.34 -9.21
C LEU A 71 22.73 13.02 -10.30
N LYS A 72 21.47 12.59 -10.49
CA LYS A 72 20.56 13.21 -11.46
C LYS A 72 20.28 14.67 -11.15
N LYS A 73 20.14 15.04 -9.87
CA LYS A 73 19.98 16.45 -9.42
C LYS A 73 21.17 17.33 -9.80
N HIS A 74 22.34 16.73 -9.98
CA HIS A 74 23.57 17.42 -10.37
C HIS A 74 23.91 17.25 -11.86
N GLY A 75 22.94 16.80 -12.67
CA GLY A 75 23.11 16.69 -14.12
C GLY A 75 23.94 15.49 -14.58
N ILE A 76 24.20 14.51 -13.70
CA ILE A 76 24.94 13.29 -14.02
C ILE A 76 23.94 12.15 -14.18
N SER A 77 23.87 11.58 -15.38
CA SER A 77 23.09 10.35 -15.64
C SER A 77 23.83 9.13 -15.10
N THR A 78 23.10 8.14 -14.60
CA THR A 78 23.69 6.90 -14.09
C THR A 78 23.27 5.71 -14.95
N LYS A 79 24.24 4.84 -15.25
CA LYS A 79 24.01 3.48 -15.78
C LYS A 79 24.54 2.47 -14.77
N LYS A 80 23.76 1.43 -14.51
CA LYS A 80 24.15 0.33 -13.61
C LYS A 80 24.30 -0.97 -14.39
N LEU A 81 25.23 -1.82 -13.97
CA LEU A 81 25.36 -3.17 -14.50
C LEU A 81 24.40 -4.12 -13.78
N TYR A 82 24.34 -4.00 -12.46
CA TYR A 82 23.39 -4.69 -11.59
C TYR A 82 22.86 -3.72 -10.54
N SER A 83 21.65 -3.99 -10.04
CA SER A 83 21.23 -3.50 -8.73
C SER A 83 21.49 -4.54 -7.65
N THR A 84 21.53 -4.10 -6.38
CA THR A 84 21.62 -5.05 -5.26
C THR A 84 20.44 -6.04 -5.29
N ALA A 85 19.24 -5.62 -5.71
CA ALA A 85 18.09 -6.53 -5.83
C ALA A 85 18.31 -7.60 -6.90
N GLU A 86 18.84 -7.21 -8.07
CA GLU A 86 19.15 -8.13 -9.15
C GLU A 86 20.22 -9.14 -8.72
N LEU A 87 21.34 -8.66 -8.15
CA LEU A 87 22.44 -9.50 -7.69
C LEU A 87 21.97 -10.53 -6.66
N TRP A 88 21.13 -10.08 -5.72
CA TRP A 88 20.60 -10.94 -4.67
C TRP A 88 19.60 -11.97 -5.19
N SER A 89 18.77 -11.59 -6.18
CA SER A 89 17.85 -12.53 -6.84
C SER A 89 18.60 -13.71 -7.49
N TYR A 90 19.76 -13.44 -8.09
CA TYR A 90 20.61 -14.49 -8.66
C TYR A 90 21.19 -15.41 -7.59
N ILE A 91 21.68 -14.84 -6.48
CA ILE A 91 22.22 -15.59 -5.36
C ILE A 91 21.16 -16.51 -4.75
N CYS A 92 19.95 -16.01 -4.49
CA CYS A 92 18.85 -16.81 -3.94
C CYS A 92 18.47 -17.98 -4.86
N ASN A 93 18.35 -17.72 -6.15
CA ASN A 93 18.01 -18.76 -7.13
C ASN A 93 19.10 -19.84 -7.23
N TYR A 94 20.38 -19.44 -7.12
CA TYR A 94 21.49 -20.36 -7.27
C TYR A 94 21.73 -21.22 -6.02
N TYR A 95 21.70 -20.60 -4.83
CA TYR A 95 22.06 -21.27 -3.57
C TYR A 95 20.87 -21.89 -2.82
N LYS A 96 19.63 -21.71 -3.30
CA LYS A 96 18.41 -22.23 -2.65
C LYS A 96 18.31 -21.88 -1.15
N TYR A 97 18.70 -20.66 -0.79
CA TYR A 97 18.59 -20.19 0.60
C TYR A 97 17.13 -20.27 1.09
N ASP A 98 16.94 -20.67 2.35
CA ASP A 98 15.63 -20.64 2.99
C ASP A 98 15.16 -19.20 3.24
N SER A 99 13.84 -19.04 3.44
CA SER A 99 13.20 -17.74 3.60
C SER A 99 13.63 -16.97 4.86
N GLU A 100 14.27 -17.63 5.83
CA GLU A 100 14.60 -17.05 7.13
C GLU A 100 15.97 -16.38 7.11
N THR A 101 17.00 -17.08 6.59
CA THR A 101 18.32 -16.48 6.36
C THR A 101 18.23 -15.31 5.37
N PHE A 102 17.36 -15.44 4.37
CA PHE A 102 17.02 -14.38 3.42
C PHE A 102 16.42 -13.15 4.12
N ARG A 103 15.50 -13.36 5.07
CA ARG A 103 14.86 -12.28 5.84
C ARG A 103 15.88 -11.53 6.68
N ASP A 104 16.77 -12.25 7.36
CA ASP A 104 17.78 -11.65 8.25
C ASP A 104 18.79 -10.81 7.47
N VAL A 105 19.32 -11.33 6.36
CA VAL A 105 20.28 -10.59 5.54
C VAL A 105 19.63 -9.37 4.87
N CYS A 106 18.40 -9.48 4.38
CA CYS A 106 17.71 -8.33 3.82
C CYS A 106 17.37 -7.28 4.90
N SER A 107 16.99 -7.71 6.11
CA SER A 107 16.77 -6.81 7.24
C SER A 107 18.04 -6.03 7.63
N TYR A 108 19.21 -6.65 7.41
CA TYR A 108 20.52 -6.09 7.75
C TYR A 108 21.09 -5.18 6.65
N ILE A 109 20.98 -5.58 5.37
CA ILE A 109 21.65 -4.88 4.25
C ILE A 109 20.78 -3.74 3.69
N CYS A 110 19.47 -3.93 3.57
CA CYS A 110 18.56 -2.92 3.03
C CYS A 110 17.11 -3.23 3.44
N LYS A 111 16.59 -2.53 4.46
CA LYS A 111 15.14 -2.51 4.76
C LYS A 111 14.30 -2.20 3.49
N ASP A 112 14.83 -1.36 2.61
CA ASP A 112 14.15 -0.92 1.38
C ASP A 112 14.11 -1.99 0.28
N LEU A 113 15.14 -2.84 0.11
CA LEU A 113 15.19 -3.87 -0.93
C LEU A 113 14.15 -4.98 -0.71
N TRP A 114 13.98 -5.41 0.55
CA TRP A 114 12.96 -6.39 0.90
C TRP A 114 11.58 -5.90 0.48
N SER A 115 11.29 -4.65 0.83
CA SER A 115 10.03 -4.02 0.45
C SER A 115 9.88 -3.98 -1.08
N TYR A 116 10.93 -3.66 -1.85
CA TYR A 116 10.87 -3.55 -3.31
C TYR A 116 10.61 -4.91 -4.00
N ILE A 117 11.33 -5.97 -3.61
CA ILE A 117 11.22 -7.32 -4.22
C ILE A 117 9.85 -7.97 -3.93
N PHE A 118 9.30 -7.78 -2.72
CA PHE A 118 7.98 -8.32 -2.37
C PHE A 118 6.81 -7.47 -2.84
N ARG A 119 6.99 -6.14 -2.96
CA ARG A 119 5.99 -5.21 -3.50
C ARG A 119 5.46 -5.66 -4.87
N ASP A 120 6.37 -5.94 -5.82
CA ASP A 120 5.97 -6.37 -7.18
C ASP A 120 5.35 -7.78 -7.18
N ARG A 121 5.87 -8.71 -6.36
CA ARG A 121 5.28 -10.05 -6.24
C ARG A 121 3.84 -10.00 -5.74
N ARG A 122 3.52 -9.18 -4.73
CA ARG A 122 2.13 -9.05 -4.24
C ARG A 122 1.19 -8.61 -5.36
N LEU A 123 1.53 -7.54 -6.08
CA LEU A 123 0.64 -6.93 -7.08
C LEU A 123 0.38 -7.84 -8.28
N ARG A 124 1.34 -8.71 -8.61
CA ARG A 124 1.23 -9.71 -9.66
C ARG A 124 0.65 -11.06 -9.21
N THR A 125 0.53 -11.29 -7.90
CA THR A 125 -0.02 -12.56 -7.39
C THR A 125 -1.55 -12.52 -7.46
N PRO A 126 -2.20 -13.49 -8.16
CA PRO A 126 -3.65 -13.58 -8.21
C PRO A 126 -4.30 -13.73 -6.82
N PHE A 127 -5.54 -13.26 -6.68
CA PHE A 127 -6.26 -13.27 -5.41
C PHE A 127 -6.44 -14.67 -4.82
N HIS A 128 -6.74 -15.73 -5.59
CA HIS A 128 -6.84 -17.09 -5.04
C HIS A 128 -5.51 -17.56 -4.40
N ILE A 129 -4.37 -17.27 -5.02
CA ILE A 129 -3.06 -17.63 -4.45
C ILE A 129 -2.78 -16.84 -3.17
N ARG A 130 -3.29 -15.61 -3.07
CA ARG A 130 -3.17 -14.80 -1.85
C ARG A 130 -4.12 -15.27 -0.76
N ALA A 131 -5.31 -15.73 -1.12
CA ALA A 131 -6.31 -16.26 -0.20
C ALA A 131 -5.78 -17.43 0.64
N GLU A 132 -4.96 -18.30 0.03
CA GLU A 132 -4.32 -19.44 0.71
C GLU A 132 -3.23 -19.04 1.71
N LYS A 133 -2.71 -17.80 1.61
CA LYS A 133 -1.67 -17.30 2.51
C LYS A 133 -2.25 -16.53 3.69
N CYS A 134 -3.48 -16.02 3.57
CA CYS A 134 -4.12 -15.21 4.59
C CYS A 134 -4.16 -15.91 5.95
N LYS A 135 -3.65 -15.23 6.98
CA LYS A 135 -3.85 -15.65 8.39
C LYS A 135 -5.27 -15.42 8.86
N ASN A 136 -5.90 -14.35 8.37
CA ASN A 136 -7.26 -13.99 8.74
C ASN A 136 -8.29 -14.62 7.79
N ALA A 137 -9.27 -15.34 8.36
CA ALA A 137 -10.32 -16.01 7.59
C ALA A 137 -11.21 -15.05 6.78
N ILE A 138 -11.45 -13.83 7.28
CA ILE A 138 -12.19 -12.80 6.54
C ILE A 138 -11.38 -12.29 5.35
N GLY A 139 -10.07 -12.08 5.53
CA GLY A 139 -9.15 -11.74 4.43
C GLY A 139 -9.18 -12.79 3.31
N SER A 140 -9.06 -14.07 3.67
CA SER A 140 -9.15 -15.19 2.72
C SER A 140 -10.50 -15.21 1.98
N LYS A 141 -11.61 -15.09 2.74
CA LYS A 141 -12.96 -15.04 2.18
C LYS A 141 -13.15 -13.89 1.20
N LEU A 142 -12.63 -12.69 1.52
CA LEU A 142 -12.70 -11.53 0.63
C LEU A 142 -11.99 -11.77 -0.69
N PHE A 143 -10.78 -12.37 -0.70
CA PHE A 143 -10.10 -12.68 -1.96
C PHE A 143 -10.90 -13.66 -2.83
N HIS A 144 -11.47 -14.71 -2.23
CA HIS A 144 -12.34 -15.64 -2.96
C HIS A 144 -13.61 -14.95 -3.50
N LEU A 145 -14.21 -14.03 -2.73
CA LEU A 145 -15.34 -13.22 -3.18
C LEU A 145 -14.95 -12.33 -4.37
N MET A 146 -13.78 -11.70 -4.31
CA MET A 146 -13.29 -10.84 -5.39
C MET A 146 -13.16 -11.60 -6.70
N GLU A 147 -12.59 -12.82 -6.68
CA GLU A 147 -12.48 -13.63 -7.90
C GLU A 147 -13.82 -14.17 -8.38
N SER A 148 -14.60 -14.79 -7.49
CA SER A 148 -15.87 -15.43 -7.86
C SER A 148 -16.88 -14.42 -8.43
N LYS A 149 -16.90 -13.20 -7.88
CA LYS A 149 -17.78 -12.14 -8.36
C LYS A 149 -17.14 -11.26 -9.44
N GLN A 150 -15.84 -11.42 -9.70
CA GLN A 150 -15.05 -10.51 -10.52
C GLN A 150 -15.28 -9.05 -10.15
N SER A 151 -15.18 -8.76 -8.85
CA SER A 151 -15.45 -7.44 -8.30
C SER A 151 -14.49 -7.12 -7.17
N THR A 152 -13.95 -5.91 -7.21
CA THR A 152 -13.08 -5.34 -6.18
C THR A 152 -13.73 -4.11 -5.54
N ILE A 153 -15.07 -4.06 -5.52
CA ILE A 153 -15.82 -2.93 -4.95
C ILE A 153 -16.13 -3.18 -3.47
N CYS A 154 -15.64 -2.27 -2.63
CA CYS A 154 -16.24 -1.95 -1.34
C CYS A 154 -17.14 -0.73 -1.52
N LEU A 155 -18.45 -0.87 -1.29
CA LEU A 155 -19.39 0.24 -1.43
C LEU A 155 -19.56 0.98 -0.10
N ALA A 156 -19.26 2.28 -0.08
CA ALA A 156 -19.58 3.17 1.04
C ALA A 156 -21.04 3.63 0.96
N ALA A 157 -21.90 3.02 1.79
CA ALA A 157 -23.30 3.39 1.92
C ALA A 157 -23.49 4.45 3.00
N ASP A 158 -22.90 5.63 2.79
CA ASP A 158 -22.95 6.77 3.72
C ASP A 158 -24.30 7.50 3.57
N LEU A 159 -25.39 6.81 3.93
CA LEU A 159 -26.77 7.27 3.88
C LEU A 159 -27.33 7.37 5.31
N THR A 160 -28.27 8.28 5.58
CA THR A 160 -28.78 8.52 6.94
C THR A 160 -30.06 7.75 7.29
N LYS A 161 -30.63 7.01 6.33
CA LYS A 161 -31.86 6.22 6.50
C LYS A 161 -31.61 4.74 6.28
N ALA A 162 -32.05 3.91 7.23
CA ALA A 162 -31.86 2.47 7.20
C ALA A 162 -32.45 1.82 5.93
N ASP A 163 -33.67 2.21 5.53
CA ASP A 163 -34.30 1.65 4.32
C ASP A 163 -33.53 1.98 3.04
N ALA A 164 -32.96 3.19 2.94
CA ALA A 164 -32.14 3.57 1.79
C ALA A 164 -30.87 2.71 1.68
N VAL A 165 -30.24 2.36 2.82
CA VAL A 165 -29.11 1.42 2.85
C VAL A 165 -29.55 0.02 2.42
N ILE A 166 -30.71 -0.46 2.89
CA ILE A 166 -31.23 -1.79 2.54
C ILE A 166 -31.57 -1.89 1.04
N GLU A 167 -32.25 -0.89 0.48
CA GLU A 167 -32.58 -0.83 -0.94
C GLU A 167 -31.32 -0.81 -1.81
N LEU A 168 -30.34 0.02 -1.44
CA LEU A 168 -29.07 0.08 -2.14
C LEU A 168 -28.33 -1.27 -2.07
N ALA A 169 -28.25 -1.88 -0.88
CA ALA A 169 -27.59 -3.15 -0.67
C ALA A 169 -28.24 -4.31 -1.44
N ASP A 170 -29.57 -4.32 -1.58
CA ASP A 170 -30.27 -5.34 -2.37
C ASP A 170 -30.03 -5.13 -3.88
N LEU A 171 -30.05 -3.88 -4.33
CA LEU A 171 -29.85 -3.51 -5.73
C LEU A 171 -28.44 -3.86 -6.22
N VAL A 172 -27.41 -3.49 -5.46
CA VAL A 172 -26.00 -3.59 -5.89
C VAL A 172 -25.26 -4.79 -5.29
N GLY A 173 -25.88 -5.49 -4.33
CA GLY A 173 -25.33 -6.63 -3.63
C GLY A 173 -24.66 -7.67 -4.54
N PRO A 174 -25.25 -8.08 -5.68
CA PRO A 174 -24.62 -9.03 -6.60
C PRO A 174 -23.27 -8.57 -7.19
N HIS A 175 -22.96 -7.27 -7.13
CA HIS A 175 -21.84 -6.64 -7.83
C HIS A 175 -20.74 -6.13 -6.90
N ILE A 176 -20.94 -6.14 -5.57
CA ILE A 176 -19.97 -5.71 -4.56
C ILE A 176 -19.47 -6.89 -3.74
N VAL A 177 -18.28 -6.79 -3.14
CA VAL A 177 -17.76 -7.83 -2.22
C VAL A 177 -17.81 -7.42 -0.76
N LEU A 178 -17.86 -6.12 -0.50
CA LEU A 178 -17.91 -5.53 0.82
C LEU A 178 -18.87 -4.33 0.80
N LEU A 179 -19.75 -4.24 1.80
CA LEU A 179 -20.60 -3.09 2.03
C LEU A 179 -20.13 -2.39 3.30
N LYS A 180 -19.69 -1.15 3.17
CA LYS A 180 -19.24 -0.30 4.26
C LYS A 180 -20.39 0.57 4.77
N THR A 181 -20.62 0.54 6.07
CA THR A 181 -21.59 1.39 6.77
C THR A 181 -20.90 2.43 7.67
N HIS A 182 -21.68 3.43 8.04
CA HIS A 182 -21.50 4.27 9.23
C HIS A 182 -22.81 4.19 10.01
N VAL A 183 -22.91 3.27 10.98
CA VAL A 183 -24.18 3.12 11.72
C VAL A 183 -24.46 4.31 12.64
N ASP A 184 -23.44 5.10 12.95
CA ASP A 184 -23.50 6.28 13.80
C ASP A 184 -24.07 7.53 13.10
N ILE A 185 -24.27 7.50 11.78
CA ILE A 185 -24.98 8.55 11.04
C ILE A 185 -26.43 8.18 10.69
N LEU A 186 -26.87 6.96 11.03
CA LEU A 186 -28.25 6.53 10.79
C LEU A 186 -29.19 7.15 11.81
N GLU A 187 -30.22 7.84 11.32
CA GLU A 187 -31.24 8.48 12.16
C GLU A 187 -32.20 7.45 12.80
N ASP A 188 -32.28 6.26 12.22
CA ASP A 188 -33.27 5.21 12.52
C ASP A 188 -32.64 3.81 12.70
N PHE A 189 -31.42 3.76 13.24
CA PHE A 189 -30.74 2.49 13.55
C PHE A 189 -31.60 1.56 14.43
N SER A 190 -31.64 0.27 14.08
CA SER A 190 -32.34 -0.74 14.87
C SER A 190 -31.76 -2.15 14.66
N ASP A 191 -32.06 -3.07 15.60
CA ASP A 191 -31.72 -4.49 15.44
C ASP A 191 -32.37 -5.11 14.19
N ASN A 192 -33.55 -4.63 13.79
CA ASN A 192 -34.22 -5.08 12.57
C ASN A 192 -33.48 -4.65 11.29
N PHE A 193 -32.88 -3.45 11.29
CA PHE A 193 -32.00 -3.02 10.20
C PHE A 193 -30.81 -3.97 10.05
N ILE A 194 -30.11 -4.28 11.14
CA ILE A 194 -28.98 -5.22 11.12
C ILE A 194 -29.41 -6.61 10.65
N ARG A 195 -30.56 -7.12 11.10
CA ARG A 195 -31.10 -8.41 10.64
C ARG A 195 -31.30 -8.43 9.12
N ARG A 196 -31.99 -7.42 8.56
CA ARG A 196 -32.24 -7.30 7.12
C ARG A 196 -30.93 -7.17 6.34
N LEU A 197 -29.97 -6.41 6.87
CA LEU A 197 -28.66 -6.23 6.23
C LEU A 197 -27.87 -7.54 6.16
N LYS A 198 -27.87 -8.34 7.24
CA LYS A 198 -27.26 -9.69 7.26
C LYS A 198 -27.95 -10.66 6.30
N GLU A 199 -29.28 -10.58 6.15
CA GLU A 199 -30.02 -11.38 5.18
C GLU A 199 -29.59 -11.06 3.74
N LEU A 200 -29.41 -9.78 3.42
CA LEU A 200 -28.92 -9.36 2.10
C LEU A 200 -27.46 -9.76 1.87
N ALA A 201 -26.59 -9.58 2.86
CA ALA A 201 -25.20 -10.02 2.80
C ALA A 201 -25.09 -11.52 2.48
N LYS A 202 -25.95 -12.34 3.11
CA LYS A 202 -26.06 -13.77 2.82
C LYS A 202 -26.65 -14.04 1.43
N LYS A 203 -27.75 -13.37 1.06
CA LYS A 203 -28.45 -13.54 -0.23
C LYS A 203 -27.52 -13.26 -1.41
N HIS A 204 -26.76 -12.18 -1.34
CA HIS A 204 -25.93 -11.68 -2.44
C HIS A 204 -24.45 -12.00 -2.30
N ASN A 205 -24.08 -12.70 -1.23
CA ASN A 205 -22.71 -13.11 -0.93
C ASN A 205 -21.72 -11.93 -0.95
N PHE A 206 -21.92 -10.98 -0.05
CA PHE A 206 -20.97 -9.91 0.27
C PHE A 206 -20.77 -9.85 1.79
N LEU A 207 -19.72 -9.15 2.24
CA LEU A 207 -19.43 -8.97 3.66
C LEU A 207 -19.84 -7.57 4.14
N LEU A 208 -19.98 -7.42 5.45
CA LEU A 208 -20.32 -6.16 6.10
C LEU A 208 -19.09 -5.56 6.78
N MET A 209 -18.84 -4.29 6.50
CA MET A 209 -17.79 -3.51 7.15
C MET A 209 -18.40 -2.31 7.88
N GLU A 210 -18.07 -2.14 9.15
CA GLU A 210 -18.38 -0.91 9.86
C GLU A 210 -17.14 -0.02 9.91
N ASP A 211 -17.23 1.15 9.29
CA ASP A 211 -16.09 2.08 9.18
C ASP A 211 -15.96 2.99 10.41
N ARG A 212 -15.96 2.37 11.59
CA ARG A 212 -16.00 3.10 12.86
C ARG A 212 -14.73 3.89 13.17
N LYS A 213 -13.59 3.53 12.53
CA LYS A 213 -12.25 4.10 12.76
C LYS A 213 -11.93 4.20 14.26
N PHE A 214 -11.99 3.08 14.97
CA PHE A 214 -11.66 3.05 16.40
C PHE A 214 -10.27 3.66 16.66
N ALA A 215 -10.16 4.52 17.66
CA ALA A 215 -8.94 5.31 17.91
C ALA A 215 -8.77 5.64 19.41
N ASP A 216 -9.11 4.68 20.27
CA ASP A 216 -9.04 4.81 21.72
C ASP A 216 -8.15 3.68 22.31
N ILE A 217 -7.92 3.69 23.62
CA ILE A 217 -7.18 2.65 24.33
C ILE A 217 -7.97 1.33 24.33
N GLY A 218 -7.24 0.21 24.46
CA GLY A 218 -7.80 -1.13 24.27
C GLY A 218 -9.07 -1.44 25.07
N ASN A 219 -9.15 -1.06 26.35
CA ASN A 219 -10.34 -1.33 27.17
C ASN A 219 -11.58 -0.56 26.68
N THR A 220 -11.41 0.70 26.29
CA THR A 220 -12.51 1.52 25.79
C THR A 220 -12.99 0.99 24.44
N VAL A 221 -12.07 0.67 23.52
CA VAL A 221 -12.44 0.11 22.20
C VAL A 221 -13.14 -1.23 22.34
N CYS A 222 -12.73 -2.08 23.29
CA CYS A 222 -13.42 -3.34 23.58
C CYS A 222 -14.91 -3.11 23.85
N LEU A 223 -15.23 -2.16 24.74
CA LEU A 223 -16.62 -1.82 25.06
C LEU A 223 -17.35 -1.15 23.90
N GLN A 224 -16.70 -0.24 23.16
CA GLN A 224 -17.30 0.42 22.01
C GLN A 224 -17.64 -0.56 20.87
N TYR A 225 -16.82 -1.60 20.71
CA TYR A 225 -17.02 -2.62 19.67
C TYR A 225 -18.04 -3.70 20.09
N GLU A 226 -18.04 -4.13 21.35
CA GLU A 226 -18.91 -5.22 21.84
C GLU A 226 -20.28 -4.74 22.32
N LYS A 227 -20.35 -3.59 22.99
CA LYS A 227 -21.51 -3.15 23.77
C LYS A 227 -22.23 -1.99 23.07
N GLY A 228 -22.97 -1.21 23.87
CA GLY A 228 -23.73 -0.06 23.41
C GLY A 228 -24.95 -0.45 22.58
N ILE A 229 -25.47 0.55 21.86
CA ILE A 229 -26.63 0.39 20.98
C ILE A 229 -26.25 -0.45 19.76
N TYR A 230 -25.05 -0.21 19.19
CA TYR A 230 -24.67 -0.77 17.90
C TYR A 230 -24.16 -2.22 17.94
N LYS A 231 -23.56 -2.66 19.05
CA LYS A 231 -23.02 -4.03 19.25
C LYS A 231 -22.26 -4.53 18.02
N ILE A 232 -21.35 -3.71 17.48
CA ILE A 232 -20.77 -3.85 16.14
C ILE A 232 -20.15 -5.24 15.92
N ALA A 233 -19.49 -5.80 16.95
CA ALA A 233 -18.88 -7.13 16.90
C ALA A 233 -19.86 -8.28 16.57
N GLN A 234 -21.16 -8.09 16.78
CA GLN A 234 -22.21 -9.10 16.54
C GLN A 234 -22.59 -9.25 15.07
N TRP A 235 -22.23 -8.28 14.22
CA TRP A 235 -22.73 -8.24 12.84
C TRP A 235 -21.73 -7.77 11.79
N ALA A 236 -20.78 -6.89 12.12
CA ALA A 236 -19.79 -6.46 11.15
C ALA A 236 -18.75 -7.56 10.97
N ASP A 237 -18.52 -8.03 9.74
CA ASP A 237 -17.45 -8.99 9.44
C ASP A 237 -16.07 -8.33 9.60
N VAL A 238 -15.98 -7.02 9.30
CA VAL A 238 -14.74 -6.24 9.36
C VAL A 238 -14.99 -4.86 9.96
N VAL A 239 -14.02 -4.31 10.70
CA VAL A 239 -14.05 -2.91 11.15
C VAL A 239 -12.75 -2.18 10.85
N THR A 240 -12.76 -0.85 10.91
CA THR A 240 -11.57 0.00 10.77
C THR A 240 -11.01 0.48 12.11
N VAL A 241 -9.68 0.57 12.18
CA VAL A 241 -8.95 1.00 13.38
C VAL A 241 -7.80 1.92 13.02
N HIS A 242 -7.57 2.97 13.81
CA HIS A 242 -6.34 3.75 13.76
C HIS A 242 -5.23 3.08 14.57
N ALA A 243 -4.01 3.14 14.06
CA ALA A 243 -2.82 2.65 14.78
C ALA A 243 -2.29 3.61 15.85
N ILE A 244 -2.94 4.76 16.05
CA ILE A 244 -2.41 5.86 16.88
C ILE A 244 -2.24 5.49 18.36
N THR A 245 -3.03 4.54 18.86
CA THR A 245 -2.95 4.05 20.26
C THR A 245 -2.05 2.82 20.42
N GLY A 246 -1.29 2.48 19.38
CA GLY A 246 -0.35 1.35 19.36
C GLY A 246 -1.06 -0.01 19.38
N GLN A 247 -0.32 -1.06 19.73
CA GLN A 247 -0.80 -2.45 19.74
C GLN A 247 -2.04 -2.68 20.64
N SER A 248 -2.22 -1.85 21.67
CA SER A 248 -3.30 -2.00 22.66
C SER A 248 -4.71 -2.00 22.04
N ILE A 249 -4.92 -1.32 20.91
CA ILE A 249 -6.21 -1.31 20.22
C ILE A 249 -6.55 -2.67 19.63
N ILE A 250 -5.56 -3.36 19.07
CA ILE A 250 -5.72 -4.70 18.49
C ILE A 250 -6.04 -5.69 19.62
N ASP A 251 -5.35 -5.58 20.76
CA ASP A 251 -5.59 -6.43 21.92
C ASP A 251 -6.98 -6.19 22.53
N GLY A 252 -7.41 -4.93 22.58
CA GLY A 252 -8.75 -4.53 23.00
C GLY A 252 -9.84 -5.19 22.14
N ILE A 253 -9.68 -5.14 20.83
CA ILE A 253 -10.59 -5.79 19.89
C ILE A 253 -10.53 -7.31 20.02
N LYS A 254 -9.35 -7.93 20.11
CA LYS A 254 -9.24 -9.38 20.32
C LYS A 254 -10.00 -9.83 21.56
N ASN A 255 -9.94 -9.04 22.64
CA ASN A 255 -10.67 -9.34 23.86
C ASN A 255 -12.19 -9.29 23.70
N SER A 256 -12.73 -8.38 22.88
CA SER A 256 -14.17 -8.29 22.62
C SER A 256 -14.71 -9.46 21.79
N LEU A 257 -13.83 -10.24 21.14
CA LEU A 257 -14.21 -11.37 20.29
C LEU A 257 -14.35 -12.70 21.05
N LYS A 258 -14.02 -12.77 22.35
CA LYS A 258 -14.06 -14.02 23.12
C LYS A 258 -15.43 -14.72 23.15
N GLY A 259 -16.51 -13.98 22.91
CA GLY A 259 -17.89 -14.49 22.83
C GLY A 259 -18.45 -14.58 21.40
N ILE A 260 -17.64 -14.33 20.38
CA ILE A 260 -18.05 -14.33 18.97
C ILE A 260 -17.42 -15.56 18.29
N SER A 261 -18.25 -16.46 17.76
CA SER A 261 -17.77 -17.68 17.09
C SER A 261 -17.42 -17.44 15.63
N GLU A 262 -18.12 -16.51 14.96
CA GLU A 262 -17.83 -16.17 13.58
C GLU A 262 -16.52 -15.35 13.47
N PRO A 263 -15.72 -15.57 12.41
CA PRO A 263 -14.49 -14.82 12.23
C PRO A 263 -14.77 -13.33 12.06
N ARG A 264 -13.81 -12.52 12.50
CA ARG A 264 -13.79 -11.06 12.32
C ARG A 264 -12.44 -10.62 11.77
N GLY A 265 -12.46 -9.54 10.99
CA GLY A 265 -11.29 -8.92 10.41
C GLY A 265 -11.13 -7.46 10.82
N LEU A 266 -9.93 -6.93 10.67
CA LEU A 266 -9.63 -5.51 10.82
C LEU A 266 -8.95 -4.93 9.58
N PHE A 267 -9.31 -3.69 9.25
CA PHE A 267 -8.52 -2.82 8.39
C PHE A 267 -7.81 -1.77 9.25
N VAL A 268 -6.48 -1.85 9.31
CA VAL A 268 -5.65 -0.84 10.00
C VAL A 268 -5.45 0.35 9.09
N LEU A 269 -5.73 1.55 9.58
CA LEU A 269 -5.53 2.80 8.84
C LEU A 269 -4.05 3.16 8.85
N VAL A 270 -3.41 3.00 7.70
CA VAL A 270 -1.97 3.25 7.50
C VAL A 270 -1.74 4.59 6.83
N GLU A 271 -2.54 4.91 5.81
CA GLU A 271 -2.57 6.23 5.18
C GLU A 271 -4.02 6.72 5.07
N MET A 272 -4.19 8.04 5.03
CA MET A 272 -5.49 8.68 4.86
C MET A 272 -5.48 9.58 3.61
N PRO A 273 -6.59 9.64 2.84
CA PRO A 273 -6.67 10.40 1.59
C PRO A 273 -6.79 11.93 1.78
N THR A 274 -6.76 12.41 3.02
CA THR A 274 -7.09 13.80 3.34
C THR A 274 -5.84 14.69 3.28
N LYS A 275 -6.02 15.91 2.74
CA LYS A 275 -4.96 16.93 2.75
C LYS A 275 -4.55 17.25 4.19
N GLY A 276 -3.25 17.17 4.48
CA GLY A 276 -2.71 17.43 5.81
C GLY A 276 -2.78 16.24 6.79
N ALA A 277 -3.09 15.03 6.29
CA ALA A 277 -3.02 13.83 7.10
C ALA A 277 -1.63 13.65 7.74
N LEU A 278 -1.62 13.32 9.03
CA LEU A 278 -0.41 13.02 9.80
C LEU A 278 0.03 11.55 9.66
N THR A 279 -0.65 10.79 8.81
CA THR A 279 -0.36 9.37 8.54
C THR A 279 0.77 9.25 7.51
N ILE A 280 1.95 9.75 7.88
CA ILE A 280 3.15 9.85 7.04
C ILE A 280 4.39 9.37 7.81
N GLY A 281 5.48 9.06 7.09
CA GLY A 281 6.78 8.70 7.69
C GLY A 281 6.66 7.58 8.72
N ASP A 282 7.22 7.80 9.90
CA ASP A 282 7.24 6.83 11.01
C ASP A 282 5.84 6.32 11.41
N TYR A 283 4.77 7.10 11.21
CA TYR A 283 3.42 6.62 11.46
C TYR A 283 3.09 5.41 10.58
N VAL A 284 3.40 5.50 9.29
CA VAL A 284 3.13 4.45 8.30
C VAL A 284 3.89 3.19 8.71
N GLU A 285 5.19 3.29 8.98
CA GLU A 285 6.02 2.15 9.38
C GLU A 285 5.50 1.45 10.64
N ASN A 286 5.12 2.21 11.66
CA ASN A 286 4.57 1.65 12.90
C ASN A 286 3.18 1.03 12.70
N ALA A 287 2.31 1.67 11.90
CA ALA A 287 1.00 1.13 11.58
C ALA A 287 1.10 -0.19 10.79
N LEU A 288 2.06 -0.28 9.86
CA LEU A 288 2.36 -1.51 9.14
C LEU A 288 2.84 -2.60 10.11
N SER A 289 3.80 -2.30 10.98
CA SER A 289 4.28 -3.25 11.98
C SER A 289 3.15 -3.80 12.86
N ILE A 290 2.21 -2.96 13.31
CA ILE A 290 1.03 -3.40 14.08
C ILE A 290 0.13 -4.31 13.24
N ALA A 291 -0.10 -3.97 11.96
CA ALA A 291 -0.90 -4.77 11.05
C ALA A 291 -0.30 -6.18 10.84
N GLU A 292 1.02 -6.26 10.65
CA GLU A 292 1.75 -7.49 10.32
C GLU A 292 1.79 -8.52 11.46
N ASN A 293 1.81 -8.02 12.70
CA ASN A 293 2.00 -8.84 13.90
C ASN A 293 0.69 -9.40 14.46
N SER A 294 -0.41 -9.38 13.69
CA SER A 294 -1.72 -9.82 14.17
C SER A 294 -2.54 -10.59 13.13
N ASP A 295 -3.04 -11.75 13.55
CA ASP A 295 -3.92 -12.66 12.80
C ASP A 295 -5.37 -12.16 12.65
N VAL A 296 -5.82 -11.22 13.47
CA VAL A 296 -7.15 -10.60 13.32
C VAL A 296 -7.17 -9.52 12.23
N VAL A 297 -6.01 -9.12 11.71
CA VAL A 297 -5.90 -8.10 10.67
C VAL A 297 -6.17 -8.74 9.30
N ALA A 298 -7.21 -8.27 8.61
CA ALA A 298 -7.55 -8.69 7.25
C ALA A 298 -6.82 -7.83 6.21
N GLY A 299 -6.49 -6.59 6.58
CA GLY A 299 -5.55 -5.79 5.82
C GLY A 299 -5.42 -4.35 6.28
N VAL A 300 -5.12 -3.46 5.33
CA VAL A 300 -4.80 -2.06 5.61
C VAL A 300 -5.62 -1.10 4.74
N VAL A 301 -5.87 0.10 5.26
CA VAL A 301 -6.36 1.24 4.48
C VAL A 301 -5.17 2.10 4.07
N SER A 302 -4.99 2.30 2.77
CA SER A 302 -3.82 3.02 2.23
C SER A 302 -4.11 3.64 0.85
N GLN A 303 -3.39 4.72 0.53
CA GLN A 303 -3.51 5.49 -0.71
C GLN A 303 -2.39 5.22 -1.71
N SER A 304 -1.24 4.76 -1.22
CA SER A 304 -0.06 4.54 -2.02
C SER A 304 0.44 3.11 -1.88
N HIS A 305 1.37 2.71 -2.75
CA HIS A 305 1.92 1.36 -2.68
C HIS A 305 3.01 1.27 -1.59
N VAL A 306 2.57 1.27 -0.32
CA VAL A 306 3.44 1.16 0.87
C VAL A 306 3.55 -0.27 1.40
N TYR A 307 2.79 -1.22 0.84
CA TYR A 307 2.54 -2.49 1.51
C TYR A 307 2.94 -3.75 0.72
N PRO A 308 4.01 -4.47 1.14
CA PRO A 308 4.54 -5.64 0.42
C PRO A 308 3.90 -6.98 0.80
N ILE A 309 3.00 -7.06 1.79
CA ILE A 309 2.55 -8.37 2.30
C ILE A 309 1.36 -8.92 1.52
N PRO A 310 1.51 -10.08 0.87
CA PRO A 310 0.49 -10.64 0.01
C PRO A 310 -0.74 -11.14 0.79
N GLU A 311 -0.57 -11.48 2.07
CA GLU A 311 -1.64 -11.99 2.94
C GLU A 311 -2.75 -10.97 3.27
N HIS A 312 -2.45 -9.68 3.18
CA HIS A 312 -3.40 -8.64 3.55
C HIS A 312 -3.95 -7.93 2.33
N ILE A 313 -5.20 -7.49 2.48
CA ILE A 313 -5.90 -6.69 1.48
C ILE A 313 -5.52 -5.22 1.64
N GLN A 314 -5.22 -4.55 0.54
CA GLN A 314 -5.14 -3.08 0.54
C GLN A 314 -6.49 -2.50 0.11
N LEU A 315 -7.19 -1.89 1.06
CA LEU A 315 -8.40 -1.10 0.83
C LEU A 315 -8.00 0.36 0.52
N THR A 316 -8.38 0.86 -0.65
CA THR A 316 -8.03 2.22 -1.09
C THR A 316 -9.29 3.05 -1.33
N PRO A 317 -9.53 4.10 -0.50
CA PRO A 317 -10.60 5.07 -0.73
C PRO A 317 -10.24 6.13 -1.77
N GLY A 318 -11.23 6.95 -2.15
CA GLY A 318 -11.03 8.09 -3.06
C GLY A 318 -11.04 7.69 -4.54
N VAL A 319 -11.93 6.78 -4.92
CA VAL A 319 -12.06 6.32 -6.31
C VAL A 319 -13.26 6.99 -6.97
N ASP A 320 -13.02 7.73 -8.03
CA ASP A 320 -14.06 8.39 -8.81
C ASP A 320 -13.75 8.29 -10.32
N ILE A 321 -14.76 7.92 -11.12
CA ILE A 321 -14.67 7.86 -12.58
C ILE A 321 -14.97 9.23 -13.21
N LEU A 322 -15.75 10.08 -12.53
CA LEU A 322 -16.39 11.27 -13.09
C LEU A 322 -15.84 12.60 -12.57
N LYS A 323 -15.13 12.65 -11.42
CA LYS A 323 -14.64 13.91 -10.83
C LYS A 323 -13.20 13.84 -10.32
N SER A 324 -12.48 14.97 -10.41
CA SER A 324 -11.08 15.11 -9.98
C SER A 324 -10.89 15.70 -8.57
N SER A 325 -11.93 16.18 -7.87
CA SER A 325 -11.86 16.61 -6.45
C SER A 325 -13.23 17.04 -5.93
N ASP A 326 -13.54 16.73 -4.67
CA ASP A 326 -14.75 17.24 -3.98
C ASP A 326 -14.44 18.30 -2.92
N ASP A 327 -15.46 19.10 -2.55
CA ASP A 327 -15.38 20.28 -1.66
C ASP A 327 -14.91 20.02 -0.21
N VAL A 328 -14.78 18.75 0.20
CA VAL A 328 -14.35 18.36 1.56
C VAL A 328 -12.89 17.82 1.58
N GLY A 329 -12.13 18.06 0.51
CA GLY A 329 -10.67 17.82 0.51
C GLY A 329 -10.25 16.36 0.28
N GLN A 330 -11.13 15.54 -0.30
CA GLN A 330 -10.83 14.17 -0.74
C GLN A 330 -10.16 14.19 -2.12
N GLN A 331 -9.02 13.50 -2.27
CA GLN A 331 -8.36 13.32 -3.57
C GLN A 331 -9.06 12.21 -4.36
N CYS A 332 -9.47 12.49 -5.60
CA CYS A 332 -10.12 11.51 -6.47
C CYS A 332 -9.14 10.96 -7.50
N ASN A 333 -9.01 9.64 -7.54
CA ASN A 333 -8.15 8.91 -8.47
C ASN A 333 -8.98 8.00 -9.38
N THR A 334 -8.53 7.79 -10.62
CA THR A 334 -9.19 6.86 -11.55
C THR A 334 -9.04 5.40 -11.11
N PRO A 335 -9.97 4.50 -11.49
CA PRO A 335 -9.87 3.06 -11.22
C PRO A 335 -8.54 2.43 -11.64
N GLU A 336 -8.02 2.78 -12.83
CA GLU A 336 -6.73 2.25 -13.29
C GLU A 336 -5.58 2.74 -12.40
N SER A 337 -5.58 4.03 -12.04
CA SER A 337 -4.51 4.62 -11.24
C SER A 337 -4.43 3.98 -9.85
N ILE A 338 -5.56 3.82 -9.16
CA ILE A 338 -5.54 3.23 -7.80
C ILE A 338 -5.16 1.75 -7.81
N VAL A 339 -5.59 0.99 -8.82
CA VAL A 339 -5.31 -0.45 -8.87
C VAL A 339 -3.88 -0.71 -9.31
N VAL A 340 -3.42 -0.07 -10.40
CA VAL A 340 -2.11 -0.33 -11.01
C VAL A 340 -0.99 0.44 -10.32
N LYS A 341 -1.17 1.75 -10.05
CA LYS A 341 -0.12 2.59 -9.46
C LYS A 341 -0.11 2.53 -7.94
N SER A 342 -1.28 2.65 -7.31
CA SER A 342 -1.36 2.60 -5.84
C SER A 342 -1.40 1.19 -5.27
N GLY A 343 -1.69 0.17 -6.08
CA GLY A 343 -1.71 -1.22 -5.64
C GLY A 343 -2.96 -1.64 -4.86
N ALA A 344 -4.09 -0.96 -5.08
CA ALA A 344 -5.36 -1.27 -4.43
C ALA A 344 -5.86 -2.68 -4.80
N ASP A 345 -6.24 -3.48 -3.80
CA ASP A 345 -6.95 -4.75 -4.04
C ASP A 345 -8.45 -4.55 -3.99
N LEU A 346 -8.89 -3.69 -3.09
CA LEU A 346 -10.27 -3.38 -2.82
C LEU A 346 -10.45 -1.86 -2.90
N ALA A 347 -11.32 -1.40 -3.78
CA ALA A 347 -11.61 0.01 -4.00
C ALA A 347 -12.81 0.43 -3.15
N LEU A 348 -12.66 1.46 -2.32
CA LEU A 348 -13.80 2.05 -1.60
C LEU A 348 -14.44 3.14 -2.45
N VAL A 349 -15.65 2.88 -2.94
CA VAL A 349 -16.44 3.77 -3.80
C VAL A 349 -17.66 4.25 -3.01
N GLY A 350 -17.88 5.56 -2.94
CA GLY A 350 -19.04 6.16 -2.27
C GLY A 350 -19.94 6.91 -3.25
N ARG A 351 -19.82 8.24 -3.25
CA ARG A 351 -20.66 9.17 -4.04
C ARG A 351 -20.77 8.85 -5.52
N GLY A 352 -19.71 8.34 -6.14
CA GLY A 352 -19.75 7.87 -7.52
C GLY A 352 -20.82 6.80 -7.82
N ILE A 353 -21.30 6.08 -6.79
CA ILE A 353 -22.45 5.17 -6.87
C ILE A 353 -23.67 5.75 -6.16
N THR A 354 -23.53 6.29 -4.95
CA THR A 354 -24.69 6.69 -4.12
C THR A 354 -25.42 7.93 -4.65
N GLU A 355 -24.73 8.82 -5.36
CA GLU A 355 -25.30 10.04 -5.96
C GLU A 355 -25.60 9.87 -7.46
N ALA A 356 -25.33 8.70 -8.04
CA ALA A 356 -25.65 8.43 -9.43
C ALA A 356 -27.17 8.36 -9.65
N GLU A 357 -27.62 8.87 -10.81
CA GLU A 357 -29.01 8.74 -11.26
C GLU A 357 -29.40 7.26 -11.36
N ASP A 358 -28.56 6.46 -12.04
CA ASP A 358 -28.67 5.01 -12.08
C ASP A 358 -27.51 4.37 -11.30
N LYS A 359 -27.82 4.00 -10.05
CA LYS A 359 -26.86 3.39 -9.12
C LYS A 359 -26.38 2.02 -9.59
N LEU A 360 -27.23 1.25 -10.28
CA LEU A 360 -26.87 -0.08 -10.77
C LEU A 360 -25.91 0.05 -11.96
N ALA A 361 -26.24 0.91 -12.93
CA ALA A 361 -25.36 1.18 -14.06
C ALA A 361 -24.00 1.73 -13.61
N ALA A 362 -23.98 2.67 -12.66
CA ALA A 362 -22.73 3.17 -12.06
C ALA A 362 -21.94 2.04 -11.39
N THR A 363 -22.58 1.20 -10.58
CA THR A 363 -21.92 0.04 -9.94
C THR A 363 -21.29 -0.90 -10.97
N LEU A 364 -22.02 -1.24 -12.03
CA LEU A 364 -21.53 -2.12 -13.10
C LEU A 364 -20.32 -1.53 -13.81
N LYS A 365 -20.32 -0.21 -14.06
CA LYS A 365 -19.19 0.49 -14.66
C LYS A 365 -17.94 0.45 -13.78
N TYR A 366 -18.07 0.75 -12.48
CA TYR A 366 -16.96 0.60 -11.54
C TYR A 366 -16.43 -0.84 -11.51
N LYS A 367 -17.32 -1.83 -11.53
CA LYS A 367 -16.94 -3.24 -11.48
C LYS A 367 -16.08 -3.61 -12.69
N GLU A 368 -16.52 -3.21 -13.88
CA GLU A 368 -15.80 -3.46 -15.12
C GLU A 368 -14.42 -2.80 -15.12
N GLU A 369 -14.34 -1.49 -14.85
CA GLU A 369 -13.07 -0.74 -14.91
C GLU A 369 -12.06 -1.20 -13.85
N LEU A 370 -12.52 -1.44 -12.61
CA LEU A 370 -11.65 -1.89 -11.52
C LEU A 370 -11.16 -3.32 -11.76
N TRP A 371 -12.01 -4.20 -12.27
CA TRP A 371 -11.62 -5.57 -12.58
C TRP A 371 -10.65 -5.63 -13.77
N ALA A 372 -10.92 -4.86 -14.83
CA ALA A 372 -10.01 -4.72 -15.96
C ALA A 372 -8.64 -4.20 -15.53
N ALA A 373 -8.60 -3.21 -14.63
CA ALA A 373 -7.35 -2.70 -14.06
C ALA A 373 -6.61 -3.76 -13.23
N TYR A 374 -7.32 -4.61 -12.48
CA TYR A 374 -6.72 -5.73 -11.75
C TYR A 374 -6.12 -6.77 -12.71
N ILE A 375 -6.85 -7.19 -13.73
CA ILE A 375 -6.35 -8.12 -14.75
C ILE A 375 -5.12 -7.55 -15.44
N LYS A 376 -5.14 -6.27 -15.82
CA LYS A 376 -3.96 -5.58 -16.36
C LYS A 376 -2.79 -5.67 -15.38
N ARG A 377 -3.00 -5.31 -14.11
CA ARG A 377 -1.96 -5.32 -13.08
C ARG A 377 -1.26 -6.66 -12.92
N ILE A 378 -2.00 -7.78 -12.93
CA ILE A 378 -1.41 -9.11 -12.76
C ILE A 378 -0.72 -9.66 -14.03
N THR A 379 -0.87 -8.97 -15.17
CA THR A 379 -0.26 -9.34 -16.46
C THR A 379 0.90 -8.44 -16.89
N LEU A 380 1.08 -7.28 -16.23
CA LEU A 380 2.31 -6.48 -16.32
C LEU A 380 3.49 -7.26 -15.73
#